data_AF-F6XU54-F1
#
_entry.id   AF-F6XU54-F1
#
_cell.length_a   1.000
_cell.length_b   1.000
_cell.length_c   1.000
_cell.angle_alpha   90.00
_cell.angle_beta   90.00
_cell.angle_gamma   90.00
#
_symmetry.space_group_name_H-M   'P 1'
#
loop_
_entity.id
_entity.type
_entity.pdbx_description
1 polymer ?
#
loop_
_entity_poly.entity_id
_entity_poly.type
_entity_poly.pdbx_seq_one_letter_code
_entity_poly.pdbx_strand_id
1 'polypeptide(L)'
;MKYLVIVTSLLVAVSAEELFIPSADGSTSTNIPVKLNQESMHFMIAGDFGGWPPPFYTTPTQWTVAEAMGQAAEKLKPNFVLAMGDNFYFLGVQDTEDERFNKTFESVYTSPYLQVPWYPTMGNHDWHGNAHAQLDYSHVSKRWTYPWYYYTLDYTLTLSSTTMRIVMMDTTIQCGIDSEGVPINATVAEEQWAWVEQQLKDGQDFDYLVVVGHFPVLAAGNTGPTNECLFNRLQPLLEEYGVSAYIAGHEH
;
A
#
# COMPACT_ATOMS: atom_id res chain seq x y z
N MET A 1 12.48 -2.64 -60.35
CA MET A 1 13.55 -2.95 -59.38
C MET A 1 13.08 -2.45 -58.03
N LYS A 2 12.79 -3.37 -57.09
CA LYS A 2 12.20 -3.04 -55.78
C LYS A 2 13.34 -2.71 -54.80
N TYR A 3 13.27 -1.55 -54.16
CA TYR A 3 14.17 -1.20 -53.05
C TYR A 3 13.67 -1.87 -51.77
N LEU A 4 14.58 -2.56 -51.09
CA LEU A 4 14.39 -3.03 -49.73
C LEU A 4 14.81 -1.90 -48.78
N VAL A 5 13.85 -1.27 -48.11
CA VAL A 5 14.12 -0.33 -47.02
C VAL A 5 14.02 -1.13 -45.73
N ILE A 6 15.17 -1.37 -45.09
CA ILE A 6 15.22 -1.94 -43.75
C ILE A 6 15.14 -0.76 -42.79
N VAL A 7 13.97 -0.54 -42.20
CA VAL A 7 13.83 0.30 -41.00
C VAL A 7 14.04 -0.64 -39.82
N THR A 8 15.26 -0.71 -39.32
CA THR A 8 15.51 -1.25 -37.98
C THR A 8 15.03 -0.21 -36.99
N SER A 9 13.80 -0.35 -36.52
CA SER A 9 13.38 0.22 -35.25
C SER A 9 14.13 -0.52 -34.15
N LEU A 10 15.30 0.00 -33.80
CA LEU A 10 15.94 -0.32 -32.53
C LEU A 10 15.10 0.35 -31.45
N LEU A 11 14.02 -0.32 -31.03
CA LEU A 11 13.41 -0.05 -29.74
C LEU A 11 14.44 -0.52 -28.71
N VAL A 12 15.34 0.39 -28.32
CA VAL A 12 15.97 0.30 -27.02
C VAL A 12 14.85 0.62 -26.06
N ALA A 13 14.07 -0.39 -25.70
CA ALA A 13 13.39 -0.39 -24.42
C ALA A 13 14.53 -0.34 -23.40
N VAL A 14 14.91 0.87 -23.01
CA VAL A 14 15.52 1.05 -21.70
C VAL A 14 14.40 0.63 -20.77
N SER A 15 14.40 -0.64 -20.37
CA SER A 15 13.73 -1.00 -19.14
C SER A 15 14.37 -0.07 -18.12
N ALA A 16 13.59 0.88 -17.63
CA ALA A 16 13.83 1.39 -16.31
C ALA A 16 13.69 0.17 -15.37
N GLU A 17 14.74 -0.65 -15.31
CA GLU A 17 15.16 -1.22 -14.04
C GLU A 17 15.66 -0.02 -13.25
N GLU A 18 14.74 0.85 -12.85
CA GLU A 18 14.99 1.74 -11.74
C GLU A 18 15.24 0.82 -10.57
N LEU A 19 16.49 0.90 -10.10
CA LEU A 19 17.04 0.31 -8.92
C LEU A 19 15.96 0.27 -7.82
N PHE A 20 15.31 -0.87 -7.65
CA PHE A 20 14.51 -1.12 -6.46
C PHE A 20 15.50 -1.20 -5.31
N ILE A 21 15.54 -0.15 -4.50
CA ILE A 21 16.26 -0.15 -3.24
C ILE A 21 15.24 -0.65 -2.21
N PRO A 22 15.34 -1.90 -1.72
CA PRO A 22 14.64 -2.27 -0.51
C PRO A 22 15.28 -1.42 0.59
N SER A 23 14.54 -0.46 1.15
CA SER A 23 14.98 0.17 2.40
C SER A 23 14.77 -0.84 3.52
N ALA A 24 15.74 -1.74 3.63
CA ALA A 24 16.07 -2.35 4.90
C ALA A 24 17.59 -2.59 4.97
N ASP A 25 18.33 -1.60 4.49
CA ASP A 25 19.75 -1.39 4.81
C ASP A 25 19.96 -0.77 6.21
N GLY A 26 18.90 -0.71 7.04
CA GLY A 26 18.94 0.01 8.31
C GLY A 26 18.93 1.54 8.15
N SER A 27 18.63 2.07 6.96
CA SER A 27 18.35 3.50 6.79
C SER A 27 16.96 3.86 7.32
N THR A 28 16.92 4.92 8.11
CA THR A 28 15.74 5.45 8.81
C THR A 28 14.81 6.26 7.90
N SER A 29 14.87 6.06 6.57
CA SER A 29 14.07 6.88 5.65
C SER A 29 12.70 6.27 5.46
N THR A 30 11.69 6.91 6.04
CA THR A 30 10.28 6.55 5.86
C THR A 30 9.69 7.20 4.59
N ASN A 31 10.51 7.60 3.60
CA ASN A 31 10.06 8.22 2.36
C ASN A 31 10.60 7.45 1.15
N ILE A 32 9.71 7.05 0.24
CA ILE A 32 10.05 6.43 -1.04
C ILE A 32 9.77 7.44 -2.17
N PRO A 33 10.80 8.13 -2.68
CA PRO A 33 10.65 9.01 -3.83
C PRO A 33 10.66 8.22 -5.15
N VAL A 34 9.70 8.47 -6.03
CA VAL A 34 9.57 7.80 -7.33
C VAL A 34 9.38 8.83 -8.44
N LYS A 35 10.14 8.69 -9.53
CA LYS A 35 10.00 9.54 -10.72
C LYS A 35 9.51 8.72 -11.89
N LEU A 36 8.36 9.07 -12.43
CA LEU A 36 7.79 8.39 -13.59
C LEU A 36 7.88 9.31 -14.80
N ASN A 37 8.50 8.80 -15.87
CA ASN A 37 8.52 9.49 -17.16
C ASN A 37 7.19 9.30 -17.91
N GLN A 38 6.11 9.83 -17.33
CA GLN A 38 4.73 9.66 -17.79
C GLN A 38 3.95 10.97 -17.64
N GLU A 39 2.87 11.13 -18.41
CA GLU A 39 1.92 12.25 -18.28
C GLU A 39 0.82 11.97 -17.25
N SER A 40 0.51 10.68 -17.03
CA SER A 40 -0.45 10.21 -16.06
C SER A 40 0.04 8.91 -15.41
N MET A 41 -0.50 8.60 -14.24
CA MET A 41 -0.20 7.41 -13.46
C MET A 41 -1.49 6.68 -13.13
N HIS A 42 -1.44 5.36 -13.13
CA HIS A 42 -2.54 4.52 -12.63
C HIS A 42 -2.03 3.70 -11.46
N PHE A 43 -2.87 3.45 -10.48
CA PHE A 43 -2.57 2.52 -9.41
C PHE A 43 -3.84 1.75 -9.06
N MET A 44 -3.64 0.59 -8.44
CA MET A 44 -4.74 -0.23 -7.93
C MET A 44 -4.76 -0.18 -6.41
N ILE A 45 -5.90 -0.52 -5.85
CA ILE A 45 -6.14 -0.56 -4.41
C ILE A 45 -6.75 -1.92 -4.09
N ALA A 46 -6.20 -2.62 -3.12
CA ALA A 46 -6.70 -3.89 -2.62
C ALA A 46 -6.66 -3.88 -1.09
N GLY A 47 -7.81 -3.96 -0.44
CA GLY A 47 -7.90 -4.16 1.01
C GLY A 47 -8.39 -5.57 1.29
N ASP A 48 -8.13 -6.05 2.50
CA ASP A 48 -8.94 -7.12 3.09
C ASP A 48 -8.95 -8.41 2.27
N PHE A 49 -7.81 -8.70 1.65
CA PHE A 49 -7.71 -9.76 0.67
C PHE A 49 -7.07 -11.02 1.23
N GLY A 50 -6.77 -11.07 2.53
CA GLY A 50 -5.85 -12.01 3.15
C GLY A 50 -6.26 -13.48 3.22
N GLY A 51 -7.15 -13.94 2.33
CA GLY A 51 -7.52 -15.33 2.17
C GLY A 51 -8.09 -15.92 3.47
N TRP A 52 -7.72 -17.17 3.77
CA TRP A 52 -8.08 -17.87 5.01
C TRP A 52 -6.84 -18.46 5.67
N PRO A 53 -6.87 -18.77 6.98
CA PRO A 53 -5.78 -19.49 7.63
C PRO A 53 -5.61 -20.91 7.05
N PRO A 54 -4.50 -21.60 7.40
CA PRO A 54 -4.31 -23.00 7.03
C PRO A 54 -5.52 -23.87 7.43
N PRO A 55 -5.89 -24.87 6.62
CA PRO A 55 -5.18 -25.36 5.43
C PRO A 55 -5.64 -24.71 4.11
N PHE A 56 -6.49 -23.68 4.13
CA PHE A 56 -7.14 -23.16 2.91
C PHE A 56 -6.32 -22.08 2.19
N TYR A 57 -5.67 -21.18 2.94
CA TYR A 57 -4.79 -20.10 2.45
C TYR A 57 -5.45 -19.03 1.57
N THR A 58 -6.52 -19.36 0.85
CA THR A 58 -7.21 -18.49 -0.13
C THR A 58 -8.72 -18.69 -0.06
N THR A 59 -9.47 -17.80 -0.70
CA THR A 59 -10.93 -17.93 -0.87
C THR A 59 -11.32 -17.83 -2.35
N PRO A 60 -12.49 -18.36 -2.76
CA PRO A 60 -12.99 -18.16 -4.12
C PRO A 60 -13.14 -16.68 -4.50
N THR A 61 -13.54 -15.83 -3.54
CA THR A 61 -13.66 -14.38 -3.72
C THR A 61 -12.30 -13.76 -4.01
N GLN A 62 -11.27 -14.10 -3.23
CA GLN A 62 -9.91 -13.61 -3.44
C GLN A 62 -9.40 -13.96 -4.85
N TRP A 63 -9.59 -15.21 -5.29
CA TRP A 63 -9.21 -15.64 -6.64
C TRP A 63 -9.95 -14.85 -7.74
N THR A 64 -11.26 -14.67 -7.59
CA THR A 64 -12.08 -13.93 -8.55
C THR A 64 -11.65 -12.47 -8.66
N VAL A 65 -11.35 -11.84 -7.51
CA VAL A 65 -10.84 -10.46 -7.47
C VAL A 65 -9.44 -10.39 -8.09
N ALA A 66 -8.54 -11.31 -7.77
CA ALA A 66 -7.20 -11.36 -8.35
C ALA A 66 -7.22 -11.50 -9.88
N GLU A 67 -8.13 -12.34 -10.42
CA GLU A 67 -8.33 -12.45 -11.86
C GLU A 67 -8.84 -11.13 -12.47
N ALA A 68 -9.87 -10.51 -11.86
CA ALA A 68 -10.42 -9.24 -12.31
C ALA A 68 -9.39 -8.11 -12.26
N MET A 69 -8.59 -8.04 -11.19
CA MET A 69 -7.45 -7.13 -11.07
C MET A 69 -6.45 -7.37 -12.20
N GLY A 70 -6.13 -8.63 -12.52
CA GLY A 70 -5.23 -8.98 -13.61
C GLY A 70 -5.73 -8.48 -14.98
N GLN A 71 -7.03 -8.66 -15.27
CA GLN A 71 -7.65 -8.20 -16.51
C GLN A 71 -7.73 -6.67 -16.60
N ALA A 72 -7.97 -5.99 -15.47
CA ALA A 72 -7.93 -4.53 -15.41
C ALA A 72 -6.49 -4.02 -15.57
N ALA A 73 -5.51 -4.70 -14.98
CA ALA A 73 -4.11 -4.30 -14.98
C ALA A 73 -3.49 -4.38 -16.38
N GLU A 74 -3.92 -5.35 -17.20
CA GLU A 74 -3.52 -5.42 -18.61
C GLU A 74 -3.89 -4.15 -19.39
N LYS A 75 -5.05 -3.57 -19.08
CA LYS A 75 -5.56 -2.37 -19.77
C LYS A 75 -4.97 -1.08 -19.18
N LEU A 76 -4.94 -0.98 -17.86
CA LEU A 76 -4.58 0.24 -17.14
C LEU A 76 -3.07 0.37 -16.92
N LYS A 77 -2.35 -0.75 -16.85
CA LYS A 77 -0.90 -0.83 -16.57
C LYS A 77 -0.54 -0.02 -15.32
N PRO A 78 -1.03 -0.46 -14.14
CA PRO A 78 -0.79 0.27 -12.90
C PRO A 78 0.71 0.37 -12.62
N ASN A 79 1.13 1.47 -12.03
CA ASN A 79 2.49 1.71 -11.58
C ASN A 79 2.77 1.04 -10.23
N PHE A 80 1.74 0.84 -9.42
CA PHE A 80 1.79 0.16 -8.12
C PHE A 80 0.41 -0.31 -7.66
N VAL A 81 0.39 -1.06 -6.57
CA VAL A 81 -0.82 -1.46 -5.82
C VAL A 81 -0.70 -0.96 -4.37
N LEU A 82 -1.75 -0.34 -3.85
CA LEU A 82 -1.90 -0.07 -2.42
C LEU A 82 -2.59 -1.26 -1.77
N ALA A 83 -1.94 -1.89 -0.79
CA ALA A 83 -2.53 -2.93 0.04
C ALA A 83 -3.02 -2.31 1.36
N MET A 84 -4.32 -2.31 1.61
CA MET A 84 -4.92 -1.52 2.70
C MET A 84 -5.04 -2.27 4.04
N GLY A 85 -4.15 -3.22 4.29
CA GLY A 85 -4.18 -4.04 5.51
C GLY A 85 -5.14 -5.22 5.44
N ASP A 86 -5.11 -6.01 6.50
CA ASP A 86 -5.66 -7.36 6.57
C ASP A 86 -5.13 -8.24 5.43
N ASN A 87 -3.80 -8.17 5.29
CA ASN A 87 -3.06 -8.84 4.24
C ASN A 87 -3.08 -10.37 4.43
N PHE A 88 -3.23 -10.84 5.68
CA PHE A 88 -3.28 -12.26 6.03
C PHE A 88 -4.27 -12.58 7.17
N TYR A 89 -5.50 -13.02 6.84
CA TYR A 89 -6.49 -13.43 7.85
C TYR A 89 -6.16 -14.75 8.57
N PHE A 90 -6.51 -14.97 9.84
CA PHE A 90 -7.03 -14.00 10.81
C PHE A 90 -5.96 -13.58 11.84
N LEU A 91 -4.79 -14.23 11.82
CA LEU A 91 -3.72 -14.09 12.81
C LEU A 91 -2.38 -13.77 12.12
N GLY A 92 -2.43 -13.03 11.01
CA GLY A 92 -1.27 -12.62 10.26
C GLY A 92 -0.41 -13.79 9.75
N VAL A 93 0.90 -13.56 9.85
CA VAL A 93 2.00 -14.49 9.53
C VAL A 93 2.86 -14.71 10.76
N GLN A 94 3.64 -15.79 10.78
CA GLN A 94 4.55 -16.09 11.90
C GLN A 94 5.94 -15.45 11.73
N ASP A 95 6.50 -15.55 10.54
CA ASP A 95 7.83 -15.07 10.16
C ASP A 95 7.90 -14.92 8.63
N THR A 96 9.06 -14.55 8.10
CA THR A 96 9.29 -14.35 6.65
C THR A 96 9.27 -15.66 5.84
N GLU A 97 9.32 -16.82 6.48
CA GLU A 97 9.24 -18.15 5.85
C GLU A 97 7.80 -18.71 5.87
N ASP A 98 6.85 -18.01 6.49
CA ASP A 98 5.46 -18.44 6.57
C ASP A 98 4.88 -18.66 5.15
N GLU A 99 4.39 -19.87 4.89
CA GLU A 99 3.82 -20.27 3.61
C GLU A 99 2.66 -19.36 3.16
N ARG A 100 2.05 -18.62 4.08
CA ARG A 100 1.03 -17.61 3.80
C ARG A 100 1.49 -16.59 2.76
N PHE A 101 2.73 -16.10 2.81
CA PHE A 101 3.23 -15.16 1.80
C PHE A 101 3.13 -15.76 0.40
N ASN A 102 3.57 -17.00 0.22
CA ASN A 102 3.49 -17.64 -1.08
C ASN A 102 2.04 -18.01 -1.45
N LYS A 103 1.33 -18.70 -0.56
CA LYS A 103 0.02 -19.31 -0.87
C LYS A 103 -1.13 -18.31 -0.90
N THR A 104 -1.06 -17.21 -0.16
CA THR A 104 -2.10 -16.19 -0.09
C THR A 104 -1.78 -14.97 -0.96
N PHE A 105 -0.51 -14.67 -1.25
CA PHE A 105 -0.12 -13.48 -2.01
C PHE A 105 0.62 -13.79 -3.31
N GLU A 106 1.77 -14.47 -3.28
CA GLU A 106 2.60 -14.67 -4.48
C GLU A 106 1.94 -15.55 -5.54
N SER A 107 1.30 -16.64 -5.12
CA SER A 107 0.64 -17.58 -6.00
C SER A 107 -0.78 -17.15 -6.41
N VAL A 108 -1.29 -16.05 -5.85
CA VAL A 108 -2.64 -15.54 -6.14
C VAL A 108 -2.59 -14.39 -7.15
N TYR A 109 -1.71 -13.42 -6.92
CA TYR A 109 -1.61 -12.22 -7.77
C TYR A 109 -0.55 -12.39 -8.87
N THR A 110 -0.74 -13.38 -9.73
CA THR A 110 0.27 -13.85 -10.69
C THR A 110 0.22 -13.16 -12.05
N SER A 111 -0.73 -12.24 -12.27
CA SER A 111 -0.81 -11.50 -13.55
C SER A 111 0.52 -10.80 -13.82
N PRO A 112 1.05 -10.83 -15.07
CA PRO A 112 2.29 -10.14 -15.41
C PRO A 112 2.18 -8.62 -15.21
N TYR A 113 0.96 -8.07 -15.26
CA TYR A 113 0.70 -6.63 -15.04
C TYR A 113 0.49 -6.26 -13.56
N LEU A 114 0.50 -7.23 -12.65
CA LEU A 114 0.49 -7.02 -11.20
C LEU A 114 1.88 -7.21 -10.57
N GLN A 115 2.92 -7.47 -11.39
CA GLN A 115 4.32 -7.57 -10.96
C GLN A 115 4.97 -6.17 -10.81
N VAL A 116 4.25 -5.30 -10.11
CA VAL A 116 4.63 -3.92 -9.77
C VAL A 116 4.74 -3.80 -8.25
N PRO A 117 5.33 -2.74 -7.68
CA PRO A 117 5.37 -2.57 -6.22
C PRO A 117 3.98 -2.63 -5.59
N TRP A 118 3.87 -3.39 -4.52
CA TRP A 118 2.76 -3.40 -3.58
C TRP A 118 3.22 -2.67 -2.32
N TYR A 119 2.50 -1.63 -1.96
CA TYR A 119 2.74 -0.80 -0.78
C TYR A 119 1.66 -1.11 0.26
N PRO A 120 1.97 -1.92 1.29
CA PRO A 120 0.98 -2.30 2.28
C PRO A 120 0.90 -1.29 3.42
N THR A 121 -0.28 -1.21 4.02
CA THR A 121 -0.50 -0.90 5.44
C THR A 121 -0.78 -2.21 6.18
N MET A 122 -0.86 -2.15 7.52
CA MET A 122 -1.28 -3.27 8.36
C MET A 122 -2.70 -3.06 8.87
N GLY A 123 -3.49 -4.13 8.82
CA GLY A 123 -4.80 -4.20 9.46
C GLY A 123 -4.74 -4.90 10.80
N ASN A 124 -5.90 -5.05 11.43
CA ASN A 124 -5.99 -5.66 12.75
C ASN A 124 -5.58 -7.15 12.71
N HIS A 125 -5.95 -7.87 11.66
CA HIS A 125 -5.60 -9.28 11.53
C HIS A 125 -4.10 -9.50 11.33
N ASP A 126 -3.40 -8.53 10.76
CA ASP A 126 -1.95 -8.59 10.62
C ASP A 126 -1.23 -8.45 11.98
N TRP A 127 -1.75 -7.58 12.84
CA TRP A 127 -1.24 -7.34 14.20
C TRP A 127 -1.58 -8.45 15.20
N HIS A 128 -2.58 -9.28 14.90
CA HIS A 128 -2.80 -10.54 15.65
C HIS A 128 -1.69 -11.57 15.40
N GLY A 129 -0.90 -11.39 14.33
CA GLY A 129 0.30 -12.19 14.04
C GLY A 129 1.59 -11.41 14.27
N ASN A 130 2.62 -11.75 13.49
CA ASN A 130 3.88 -11.03 13.46
C ASN A 130 3.86 -9.95 12.36
N ALA A 131 3.35 -8.76 12.69
CA ALA A 131 3.36 -7.61 11.77
C ALA A 131 4.79 -7.23 11.31
N HIS A 132 5.80 -7.43 12.16
CA HIS A 132 7.20 -7.15 11.82
C HIS A 132 7.71 -8.07 10.71
N ALA A 133 7.28 -9.33 10.67
CA ALA A 133 7.65 -10.25 9.60
C ALA A 133 7.18 -9.76 8.22
N GLN A 134 6.08 -8.99 8.15
CA GLN A 134 5.66 -8.36 6.91
C GLN A 134 6.55 -7.17 6.51
N LEU A 135 7.20 -6.47 7.45
CA LEU A 135 8.26 -5.52 7.11
C LEU A 135 9.46 -6.26 6.52
N ASP A 136 9.92 -7.28 7.23
CA ASP A 136 11.09 -8.09 6.86
C ASP A 136 10.88 -8.81 5.53
N TYR A 137 9.64 -9.15 5.18
CA TYR A 137 9.33 -9.79 3.89
C TYR A 137 9.64 -8.89 2.68
N SER A 138 9.82 -7.57 2.88
CA SER A 138 10.33 -6.67 1.84
C SER A 138 11.76 -7.01 1.38
N HIS A 139 12.50 -7.77 2.19
CA HIS A 139 13.79 -8.34 1.80
C HIS A 139 13.70 -9.62 0.99
N VAL A 140 12.54 -10.27 1.03
CA VAL A 140 12.30 -11.56 0.39
C VAL A 140 11.63 -11.36 -0.97
N SER A 141 10.57 -10.55 -1.02
CA SER A 141 9.81 -10.31 -2.24
C SER A 141 10.17 -8.97 -2.87
N LYS A 142 10.52 -9.01 -4.17
CA LYS A 142 10.85 -7.81 -4.95
C LYS A 142 9.68 -6.85 -5.16
N ARG A 143 8.45 -7.33 -4.97
CA ARG A 143 7.23 -6.53 -5.19
C ARG A 143 6.51 -6.19 -3.89
N TRP A 144 6.93 -6.73 -2.75
CA TRP A 144 6.41 -6.33 -1.45
C TRP A 144 7.28 -5.21 -0.90
N THR A 145 6.76 -4.00 -0.83
CA THR A 145 7.53 -2.80 -0.46
C THR A 145 6.98 -2.17 0.80
N TYR A 146 7.42 -2.66 1.96
CA TYR A 146 6.97 -2.20 3.27
C TYR A 146 8.18 -1.77 4.12
N PRO A 147 8.58 -0.49 4.04
CA PRO A 147 9.83 -0.02 4.64
C PRO A 147 9.70 0.22 6.16
N TRP A 148 8.51 0.60 6.62
CA TRP A 148 8.20 0.89 8.02
C TRP A 148 6.69 0.84 8.23
N TYR A 149 6.24 0.84 9.48
CA TYR A 149 4.81 0.77 9.80
C TYR A 149 4.00 1.94 9.20
N TYR A 150 4.63 3.10 9.11
CA TYR A 150 4.10 4.31 8.48
C TYR A 150 5.23 4.98 7.68
N TYR A 151 4.90 5.42 6.47
CA TYR A 151 5.86 5.91 5.48
C TYR A 151 5.16 6.73 4.39
N THR A 152 5.92 7.48 3.60
CA THR A 152 5.41 8.25 2.48
C THR A 152 5.88 7.68 1.15
N LEU A 153 5.05 7.86 0.13
CA LEU A 153 5.39 7.68 -1.27
C LEU A 153 5.30 9.04 -1.96
N ASP A 154 6.41 9.50 -2.52
CA ASP A 154 6.47 10.79 -3.22
C ASP A 154 6.66 10.56 -4.71
N TYR A 155 5.57 10.58 -5.47
CA TYR A 155 5.56 10.37 -6.91
C TYR A 155 5.69 11.70 -7.66
N THR A 156 6.56 11.74 -8.66
CA THR A 156 6.69 12.86 -9.61
C THR A 156 6.55 12.36 -11.04
N LEU A 157 5.56 12.88 -11.77
CA LEU A 157 5.33 12.63 -13.19
C LEU A 157 6.10 13.66 -14.01
N THR A 158 7.23 13.26 -14.60
CA THR A 158 8.18 14.24 -15.17
C THR A 158 7.69 14.88 -16.47
N LEU A 159 6.75 14.28 -17.20
CA LEU A 159 6.22 14.85 -18.44
C LEU A 159 5.14 15.90 -18.18
N SER A 160 4.29 15.69 -17.16
CA SER A 160 3.24 16.64 -16.78
C SER A 160 3.67 17.61 -15.67
N SER A 161 4.81 17.35 -15.02
CA SER A 161 5.25 18.01 -13.78
C SER A 161 4.29 17.84 -12.60
N THR A 162 3.42 16.82 -12.65
CA THR A 162 2.47 16.52 -11.57
C THR A 162 3.17 15.77 -10.43
N THR A 163 2.81 16.10 -9.20
CA THR A 163 3.36 15.52 -7.99
C THR A 163 2.24 14.93 -7.12
N MET A 164 2.51 13.80 -6.49
CA MET A 164 1.59 13.16 -5.56
C MET A 164 2.35 12.64 -4.34
N ARG A 165 1.89 13.01 -3.15
CA ARG A 165 2.33 12.39 -1.89
C ARG A 165 1.23 11.47 -1.38
N ILE A 166 1.63 10.25 -1.00
CA ILE A 166 0.77 9.28 -0.34
C ILE A 166 1.35 9.05 1.06
N VAL A 167 0.60 9.38 2.10
CA VAL A 167 0.95 9.12 3.49
C VAL A 167 0.33 7.78 3.90
N MET A 168 1.16 6.75 4.00
CA MET A 168 0.78 5.42 4.46
C MET A 168 0.88 5.39 5.99
N MET A 169 -0.22 5.07 6.66
CA MET A 169 -0.29 5.05 8.13
C MET A 169 -0.83 3.72 8.65
N ASP A 170 -0.28 3.29 9.77
CA ASP A 170 -0.80 2.17 10.55
C ASP A 170 -1.86 2.68 11.55
N THR A 171 -3.13 2.48 11.23
CA THR A 171 -4.25 2.89 12.10
C THR A 171 -4.39 1.98 13.32
N THR A 172 -3.80 0.79 13.29
CA THR A 172 -3.81 -0.17 14.40
C THR A 172 -2.87 0.25 15.52
N ILE A 173 -1.67 0.75 15.18
CA ILE A 173 -0.77 1.38 16.15
C ILE A 173 -1.47 2.54 16.86
N GLN A 174 -2.18 3.38 16.10
CA GLN A 174 -2.79 4.61 16.61
C GLN A 174 -4.06 4.40 17.43
N CYS A 175 -4.90 3.44 17.04
CA CYS A 175 -6.26 3.29 17.57
C CYS A 175 -6.55 1.91 18.18
N GLY A 176 -5.56 0.99 18.18
CA GLY A 176 -5.68 -0.33 18.79
C GLY A 176 -6.00 -1.44 17.78
N ILE A 177 -5.72 -2.68 18.18
CA ILE A 177 -5.89 -3.88 17.33
C ILE A 177 -7.35 -4.08 16.97
N ASP A 178 -8.27 -4.17 17.93
CA ASP A 178 -9.68 -4.40 17.61
C ASP A 178 -10.50 -3.10 17.54
N SER A 179 -9.84 -1.98 17.18
CA SER A 179 -10.46 -0.65 16.99
C SER A 179 -11.23 -0.10 18.20
N GLU A 180 -10.91 -0.53 19.43
CA GLU A 180 -11.54 -0.01 20.67
C GLU A 180 -11.11 1.43 21.02
N GLY A 181 -10.29 2.08 20.18
CA GLY A 181 -9.80 3.45 20.39
C GLY A 181 -8.66 3.55 21.41
N VAL A 182 -8.08 2.42 21.81
CA VAL A 182 -6.97 2.35 22.77
C VAL A 182 -5.72 1.83 22.04
N PRO A 183 -4.68 2.66 21.84
CA PRO A 183 -3.47 2.24 21.13
C PRO A 183 -2.73 1.14 21.88
N ILE A 184 -2.02 0.29 21.13
CA ILE A 184 -1.15 -0.76 21.69
C ILE A 184 -0.10 -0.15 22.64
N ASN A 185 0.46 0.99 22.23
CA ASN A 185 1.38 1.78 23.02
C ASN A 185 1.12 3.27 22.76
N ALA A 186 0.70 4.00 23.80
CA ALA A 186 0.33 5.40 23.68
C ALA A 186 1.49 6.29 23.17
N THR A 187 2.73 6.04 23.59
CA THR A 187 3.88 6.83 23.14
C THR A 187 4.13 6.64 21.65
N VAL A 188 4.14 5.39 21.17
CA VAL A 188 4.35 5.09 19.74
C VAL A 188 3.18 5.64 18.89
N ALA A 189 1.95 5.57 19.40
CA ALA A 189 0.80 6.17 18.74
C ALA A 189 0.95 7.70 18.60
N GLU A 190 1.34 8.41 19.66
CA GLU A 190 1.58 9.85 19.60
C GLU A 190 2.73 10.23 18.65
N GLU A 191 3.81 9.43 18.61
CA GLU A 191 4.89 9.62 17.64
C GLU A 191 4.39 9.55 16.21
N GLN A 192 3.56 8.56 15.89
CA GLN A 192 2.96 8.43 14.56
C GLN A 192 1.96 9.56 14.27
N TRP A 193 1.15 9.99 15.24
CA TRP A 193 0.23 11.11 15.06
C TRP A 193 0.97 12.40 14.72
N ALA A 194 2.04 12.72 15.46
CA ALA A 194 2.89 13.86 15.17
C ALA A 194 3.59 13.72 13.81
N TRP A 195 4.03 12.50 13.47
CA TRP A 195 4.63 12.23 12.16
C TRP A 195 3.63 12.43 11.01
N VAL A 196 2.39 11.94 11.13
CA VAL A 196 1.32 12.14 10.13
C VAL A 196 1.07 13.62 9.91
N GLU A 197 0.83 14.38 10.98
CA GLU A 197 0.60 15.83 10.88
C GLU A 197 1.77 16.54 10.18
N GLN A 198 3.01 16.17 10.53
CA GLN A 198 4.20 16.73 9.88
C GLN A 198 4.25 16.38 8.38
N GLN A 199 3.91 15.15 7.98
CA GLN A 199 3.90 14.77 6.56
C GLN A 199 2.81 15.48 5.75
N LEU A 200 1.66 15.76 6.37
CA LEU A 200 0.58 16.54 5.76
C LEU A 200 0.97 18.00 5.56
N LYS A 201 1.64 18.59 6.56
CA LYS A 201 2.20 19.93 6.49
C LYS A 201 3.28 20.06 5.42
N ASP A 202 4.20 19.09 5.36
CA ASP A 202 5.27 19.06 4.35
C ASP A 202 4.73 18.68 2.95
N GLY A 203 3.52 18.14 2.88
CA GLY A 203 2.85 17.69 1.65
C GLY A 203 2.03 18.77 0.95
N GLN A 204 1.92 19.98 1.52
CA GLN A 204 1.05 21.05 1.01
C GLN A 204 1.41 21.53 -0.41
N ASP A 205 2.66 21.37 -0.83
CA ASP A 205 3.14 21.77 -2.16
C ASP A 205 2.93 20.69 -3.24
N PHE A 206 2.42 19.51 -2.89
CA PHE A 206 2.10 18.45 -3.85
C PHE A 206 0.75 18.71 -4.51
N ASP A 207 0.60 18.38 -5.80
CA ASP A 207 -0.67 18.55 -6.51
C ASP A 207 -1.78 17.64 -5.94
N TYR A 208 -1.39 16.46 -5.46
CA TYR A 208 -2.26 15.50 -4.79
C TYR A 208 -1.66 15.04 -3.47
N LEU A 209 -2.45 15.12 -2.41
CA LEU A 209 -2.09 14.61 -1.08
C LEU A 209 -3.11 13.54 -0.70
N VAL A 210 -2.67 12.29 -0.57
CA VAL A 210 -3.52 11.14 -0.24
C VAL A 210 -3.06 10.52 1.06
N VAL A 211 -3.99 10.08 1.88
CA VAL A 211 -3.72 9.37 3.13
C VAL A 211 -4.33 7.97 3.05
N VAL A 212 -3.60 6.96 3.46
CA VAL A 212 -4.01 5.55 3.38
C VAL A 212 -3.82 4.89 4.72
N GLY A 213 -4.90 4.32 5.26
CA GLY A 213 -4.92 3.56 6.51
C GLY A 213 -5.76 2.30 6.37
N HIS A 214 -5.81 1.45 7.40
CA HIS A 214 -6.69 0.28 7.37
C HIS A 214 -8.11 0.64 7.82
N PHE A 215 -8.26 1.25 9.01
CA PHE A 215 -9.57 1.59 9.56
C PHE A 215 -10.20 2.82 8.89
N PRO A 216 -11.51 2.80 8.60
CA PRO A 216 -12.20 3.97 8.09
C PRO A 216 -12.37 5.05 9.17
N VAL A 217 -12.33 6.33 8.76
CA VAL A 217 -12.73 7.45 9.64
C VAL A 217 -14.24 7.40 9.87
N LEU A 218 -15.00 7.31 8.78
CA LEU A 218 -16.45 7.18 8.78
C LEU A 218 -16.82 5.79 8.24
N ALA A 219 -17.53 5.00 9.04
CA ALA A 219 -18.07 3.72 8.61
C ALA A 219 -19.60 3.81 8.52
N ALA A 220 -20.17 3.32 7.43
CA ALA A 220 -21.62 3.09 7.27
C ALA A 220 -21.97 1.59 7.20
N GLY A 221 -20.97 0.73 7.43
CA GLY A 221 -21.02 -0.72 7.26
C GLY A 221 -21.36 -1.49 8.54
N ASN A 222 -20.96 -2.75 8.58
CA ASN A 222 -21.38 -3.72 9.60
C ASN A 222 -20.45 -3.74 10.83
N THR A 223 -19.25 -3.15 10.77
CA THR A 223 -18.25 -3.29 11.85
C THR A 223 -18.37 -2.26 12.98
N GLY A 224 -19.18 -1.21 12.82
CA GLY A 224 -19.53 -0.34 13.94
C GLY A 224 -19.81 1.12 13.55
N PRO A 225 -20.09 1.99 14.54
CA PRO A 225 -20.11 3.44 14.32
C PRO A 225 -18.73 3.93 13.88
N THR A 226 -18.68 5.15 13.34
CA THR A 226 -17.47 5.98 13.18
C THR A 226 -16.37 5.63 14.19
N ASN A 227 -15.15 5.33 13.70
CA ASN A 227 -14.00 5.11 14.58
C ASN A 227 -13.68 6.43 15.30
N GLU A 228 -14.05 6.55 16.57
CA GLU A 228 -13.93 7.82 17.31
C GLU A 228 -12.48 8.30 17.43
N CYS A 229 -11.50 7.38 17.52
CA CYS A 229 -10.08 7.72 17.56
C CYS A 229 -9.66 8.45 16.27
N LEU A 230 -9.98 7.89 15.10
CA LEU A 230 -9.69 8.50 13.82
C LEU A 230 -10.56 9.74 13.54
N PHE A 231 -11.84 9.70 13.89
CA PHE A 231 -12.73 10.84 13.68
C PHE A 231 -12.33 12.06 14.50
N ASN A 232 -11.89 11.87 15.75
CA ASN A 232 -11.49 13.01 16.58
C ASN A 232 -10.08 13.52 16.26
N ARG A 233 -9.20 12.70 15.67
CA ARG A 233 -7.79 13.05 15.46
C ARG A 233 -7.40 13.20 14.00
N LEU A 234 -7.79 12.26 13.15
CA LEU A 234 -7.42 12.27 11.73
C LEU A 234 -8.34 13.20 10.93
N GLN A 235 -9.66 13.14 11.11
CA GLN A 235 -10.61 13.95 10.34
C GLN A 235 -10.25 15.45 10.34
N PRO A 236 -9.94 16.09 11.48
CA PRO A 236 -9.58 17.51 11.49
C PRO A 236 -8.29 17.79 10.71
N LEU A 237 -7.31 16.90 10.78
CA LEU A 237 -6.05 17.03 10.02
C LEU A 237 -6.29 16.90 8.51
N LEU A 238 -7.14 15.95 8.09
CA LEU A 238 -7.48 15.79 6.68
C LEU A 238 -8.12 17.07 6.11
N GLU A 239 -9.00 17.70 6.87
CA GLU A 239 -9.67 18.95 6.50
C GLU A 239 -8.72 20.15 6.53
N GLU A 240 -7.92 20.30 7.59
CA GLU A 240 -6.98 21.41 7.78
C GLU A 240 -5.93 21.47 6.67
N TYR A 241 -5.39 20.31 6.29
CA TYR A 241 -4.34 20.20 5.27
C TYR A 241 -4.88 19.91 3.86
N GLY A 242 -6.20 19.97 3.66
CA GLY A 242 -6.79 19.85 2.32
C GLY A 242 -6.46 18.53 1.60
N VAL A 243 -6.45 17.41 2.34
CA VAL A 243 -6.13 16.09 1.78
C VAL A 243 -7.11 15.74 0.65
N SER A 244 -6.57 15.31 -0.49
CA SER A 244 -7.34 14.97 -1.70
C SER A 244 -8.23 13.75 -1.50
N ALA A 245 -7.73 12.73 -0.79
CA ALA A 245 -8.49 11.54 -0.44
C ALA A 245 -7.92 10.84 0.80
N TYR A 246 -8.81 10.31 1.64
CA TYR A 246 -8.49 9.26 2.61
C TYR A 246 -9.01 7.93 2.09
N ILE A 247 -8.15 6.90 2.08
CA ILE A 247 -8.45 5.58 1.54
C ILE A 247 -8.29 4.55 2.66
N ALA A 248 -9.31 3.72 2.88
CA ALA A 248 -9.34 2.71 3.92
C ALA A 248 -10.06 1.43 3.48
N GLY A 249 -9.81 0.34 4.21
CA GLY A 249 -10.45 -0.97 4.07
C GLY A 249 -11.32 -1.30 5.29
N HIS A 250 -11.12 -2.49 5.87
CA HIS A 250 -11.74 -3.03 7.09
C HIS A 250 -13.23 -3.41 6.95
N GLU A 251 -14.03 -2.57 6.28
CA GLU A 251 -15.45 -2.82 6.01
C GLU A 251 -15.63 -3.61 4.71
N HIS A 252 -16.18 -4.83 4.77
CA HIS A 252 -16.37 -5.75 3.63
C HIS A 252 -17.82 -5.77 3.11
#